data_AF-A0A258U7H2-F1
#
_entry.id   AF-A0A258U7H2-F1
#
_cell.length_a   1.000
_cell.length_b   1.000
_cell.length_c   1.000
_cell.angle_alpha   90.00
_cell.angle_beta   90.00
_cell.angle_gamma   90.00
#
_symmetry.space_group_name_H-M   'P 1'
#
loop_
_entity.id
_entity.type
_entity.pdbx_description
1 polymer ?
#
loop_
_entity_poly.entity_id
_entity_poly.type
_entity_poly.pdbx_seq_one_letter_code
_entity_poly.pdbx_strand_id
1 'polypeptide(L)'
;NLLMPQDYVGPVMTLCNNKRGIQKNMQYMGRQVMLSYEMPLNEVVLDFFDKLKSVSRGYASMDYEFLEFRAADLVKLDIMVNGERVDALSMIVHRSNSVHRGREVAAKMRELIPRQMFDVAIQASIGANIIARETVKAMRKNVIAKCYGGDVSRKRKLLDKQKEGKKRMKQVGNVEIPQEAFLAILRVEDK
;
A
#
# COMPACT_ATOMS: atom_id res chain seq x y z
N ASN A 1 -2.09 -26.43 9.76
CA ASN A 1 -1.83 -27.61 8.90
C ASN A 1 -2.31 -27.35 7.48
N LEU A 2 -1.47 -27.60 6.49
CA LEU A 2 -1.83 -27.50 5.07
C LEU A 2 -1.73 -28.88 4.43
N LEU A 3 -2.72 -29.26 3.63
CA LEU A 3 -2.74 -30.52 2.89
C LEU A 3 -2.84 -30.22 1.40
N MET A 4 -1.95 -30.82 0.60
CA MET A 4 -1.91 -30.60 -0.85
C MET A 4 -1.26 -31.77 -1.59
N PRO A 5 -1.46 -31.90 -2.92
CA PRO A 5 -0.66 -32.80 -3.75
C PRO A 5 0.82 -32.38 -3.81
N GLN A 6 1.72 -33.34 -4.05
CA GLN A 6 3.18 -33.11 -4.07
C GLN A 6 3.62 -32.03 -5.08
N ASP A 7 2.92 -31.90 -6.20
CA ASP A 7 3.26 -30.96 -7.29
C ASP A 7 3.21 -29.48 -6.85
N TYR A 8 2.42 -29.15 -5.83
CA TYR A 8 2.19 -27.77 -5.39
C TYR A 8 2.99 -27.37 -4.14
N VAL A 9 3.80 -28.27 -3.60
CA VAL A 9 4.55 -28.05 -2.35
C VAL A 9 5.51 -26.86 -2.47
N GLY A 10 6.32 -26.79 -3.52
CA GLY A 10 7.32 -25.72 -3.69
C GLY A 10 6.70 -24.31 -3.71
N PRO A 11 5.69 -24.06 -4.57
CA PRO A 11 4.97 -22.79 -4.59
C PRO A 11 4.31 -22.44 -3.25
N VAL A 12 3.70 -23.41 -2.56
CA VAL A 12 3.05 -23.16 -1.26
C VAL A 12 4.07 -22.89 -0.15
N MET A 13 5.21 -23.59 -0.12
CA MET A 13 6.30 -23.28 0.81
C MET A 13 6.83 -21.86 0.61
N THR A 14 6.96 -21.44 -0.65
CA THR A 14 7.37 -20.06 -0.98
C THR A 14 6.37 -19.03 -0.45
N LEU A 15 5.06 -19.31 -0.59
CA LEU A 15 4.01 -18.48 -0.04
C LEU A 15 4.08 -18.38 1.49
N CYS A 16 4.22 -19.51 2.20
CA CYS A 16 4.36 -19.53 3.65
C CYS A 16 5.60 -18.74 4.12
N ASN A 17 6.74 -18.91 3.44
CA ASN A 17 7.98 -18.21 3.77
C ASN A 17 7.84 -16.69 3.59
N ASN A 18 7.20 -16.23 2.51
CA ASN A 18 6.92 -14.82 2.29
C ASN A 18 6.04 -14.20 3.38
N LYS A 19 5.15 -15.01 3.96
CA LYS A 19 4.27 -14.62 5.08
C LYS A 19 4.89 -14.87 6.45
N ARG A 20 6.24 -14.97 6.52
CA ARG A 20 7.02 -15.16 7.74
C ARG A 20 6.67 -16.44 8.49
N GLY A 21 6.27 -17.47 7.75
CA GLY A 21 5.98 -18.77 8.31
C GLY A 21 7.23 -19.56 8.66
N ILE A 22 7.18 -20.25 9.80
CA ILE A 22 8.21 -21.16 10.25
C ILE A 22 7.73 -22.58 10.00
N GLN A 23 8.41 -23.29 9.11
CA GLN A 23 8.14 -24.70 8.87
C GLN A 23 8.49 -25.51 10.12
N LYS A 24 7.54 -26.32 10.60
CA LYS A 24 7.74 -27.24 11.72
C LYS A 24 7.89 -28.68 11.29
N ASN A 25 7.03 -29.10 10.37
CA ASN A 25 6.98 -30.49 9.96
C ASN A 25 6.51 -30.61 8.51
N MET A 26 6.95 -31.67 7.85
CA MET A 26 6.56 -32.04 6.50
C MET A 26 6.45 -33.56 6.45
N GLN A 27 5.25 -34.05 6.17
CA GLN A 27 4.96 -35.48 6.09
C GLN A 27 4.39 -35.84 4.72
N TYR A 28 4.94 -36.88 4.12
CA TYR A 28 4.45 -37.44 2.87
C TYR A 28 3.45 -38.57 3.17
N MET A 29 2.22 -38.40 2.74
CA MET A 29 1.12 -39.37 2.82
C MET A 29 0.82 -39.91 1.42
N GLY A 30 1.78 -40.65 0.86
CA GLY A 30 1.70 -41.17 -0.51
C GLY A 30 1.70 -40.04 -1.54
N ARG A 31 0.54 -39.75 -2.15
CA ARG A 31 0.37 -38.68 -3.14
C ARG A 31 0.10 -37.30 -2.54
N GLN A 32 -0.27 -37.26 -1.26
CA GLN A 32 -0.53 -36.01 -0.54
C GLN A 32 0.64 -35.67 0.38
N VAL A 33 0.82 -34.38 0.61
CA VAL A 33 1.83 -33.82 1.50
C VAL A 33 1.12 -32.97 2.53
N MET A 34 1.44 -33.22 3.79
CA MET A 34 1.00 -32.43 4.93
C MET A 34 2.14 -31.54 5.40
N LEU A 35 1.90 -30.23 5.45
CA LEU A 35 2.81 -29.22 5.94
C LEU A 35 2.28 -28.60 7.23
N SER A 36 3.11 -28.56 8.26
CA SER A 36 2.81 -27.83 9.50
C SER A 36 3.70 -26.59 9.55
N TYR A 37 3.05 -25.42 9.57
CA TYR A 37 3.68 -24.11 9.66
C TYR A 37 3.13 -23.36 10.85
N GLU A 38 3.99 -22.64 11.55
CA GLU A 38 3.59 -21.57 12.47
C GLU A 38 3.66 -20.25 11.71
N MET A 39 2.56 -19.51 11.67
CA MET A 39 2.48 -18.23 10.98
C MET A 39 1.77 -17.18 11.85
N PRO A 40 2.17 -15.90 11.75
CA PRO A 40 1.42 -14.81 12.36
C PRO A 40 -0.01 -14.74 11.81
N LEU A 41 -1.02 -14.74 12.68
CA LEU A 41 -2.43 -14.73 12.28
C LEU A 41 -2.78 -13.52 11.40
N ASN A 42 -2.14 -12.37 11.64
CA ASN A 42 -2.35 -11.15 10.85
C ASN A 42 -2.02 -11.33 9.36
N GLU A 43 -1.08 -12.20 9.02
CA GLU A 43 -0.71 -12.51 7.63
C GLU A 43 -1.68 -13.50 6.97
N VAL A 44 -2.31 -14.35 7.78
CA VAL A 44 -3.26 -15.38 7.32
C VAL A 44 -4.61 -14.77 6.96
N VAL A 45 -5.13 -13.87 7.80
CA VAL A 45 -6.48 -13.29 7.66
C VAL A 45 -6.62 -12.41 6.41
N LEU A 46 -5.54 -11.79 5.97
CA LEU A 46 -5.58 -10.77 4.91
C LEU A 46 -5.79 -11.38 3.51
N ASP A 47 -4.90 -12.26 3.07
CA ASP A 47 -4.83 -12.69 1.65
C ASP A 47 -4.19 -14.09 1.49
N PHE A 48 -3.99 -14.81 2.59
CA PHE A 48 -3.34 -16.11 2.51
C PHE A 48 -4.23 -17.15 1.82
N PHE A 49 -5.53 -17.14 2.11
CA PHE A 49 -6.47 -18.15 1.61
C PHE A 49 -6.61 -18.08 0.07
N ASP A 50 -6.81 -16.87 -0.46
CA ASP A 50 -7.00 -16.67 -1.90
C ASP A 50 -5.73 -17.00 -2.68
N LYS A 51 -4.56 -16.57 -2.18
CA LYS A 51 -3.26 -16.95 -2.75
C LYS A 51 -2.99 -18.44 -2.67
N LEU A 52 -3.31 -19.08 -1.55
CA LEU A 52 -3.15 -20.52 -1.40
C LEU A 52 -3.97 -21.27 -2.46
N LYS A 53 -5.24 -20.89 -2.61
CA LYS A 53 -6.14 -21.51 -3.60
C LYS A 53 -5.67 -21.25 -5.03
N SER A 54 -5.22 -20.04 -5.35
CA SER A 54 -4.69 -19.70 -6.68
C SER A 54 -3.46 -20.52 -7.03
N VAL A 55 -2.46 -20.55 -6.14
CA VAL A 55 -1.19 -21.27 -6.33
C VAL A 55 -1.39 -22.78 -6.43
N SER A 56 -2.35 -23.33 -5.69
CA SER A 56 -2.65 -24.76 -5.70
C SER A 56 -3.71 -25.16 -6.72
N ARG A 57 -4.21 -24.25 -7.56
CA ARG A 57 -5.40 -24.48 -8.42
C ARG A 57 -6.62 -25.04 -7.65
N GLY A 58 -6.77 -24.66 -6.39
CA GLY A 58 -7.83 -25.10 -5.49
C GLY A 58 -7.56 -26.39 -4.70
N TYR A 59 -6.50 -27.15 -5.03
CA TYR A 59 -6.21 -28.46 -4.42
C TYR A 59 -5.63 -28.42 -3.01
N ALA A 60 -5.11 -27.27 -2.54
CA ALA A 60 -4.63 -27.15 -1.18
C ALA A 60 -5.77 -26.82 -0.21
N SER A 61 -5.80 -27.48 0.94
CA SER A 61 -6.62 -27.11 2.08
C SER A 61 -5.75 -26.62 3.23
N MET A 62 -6.33 -25.81 4.09
CA MET A 62 -5.68 -25.25 5.27
C MET A 62 -6.63 -25.39 6.45
N ASP A 63 -6.05 -25.81 7.56
CA ASP A 63 -6.63 -25.79 8.89
C ASP A 63 -5.67 -25.03 9.80
N TYR A 64 -6.18 -24.17 10.68
CA TYR A 64 -5.35 -23.40 11.61
C TYR A 64 -6.03 -23.32 12.98
N GLU A 65 -5.20 -23.39 14.01
CA GLU A 65 -5.59 -23.17 15.39
C GLU A 65 -4.76 -22.05 15.97
N PHE A 66 -5.33 -21.32 16.92
CA PHE A 66 -4.58 -20.32 17.66
C PHE A 66 -3.57 -21.01 18.57
N LEU A 67 -2.29 -20.71 18.39
CA LEU A 67 -1.22 -21.28 19.21
C LEU A 67 -0.93 -20.41 20.43
N GLU A 68 -0.41 -19.21 20.23
CA GLU A 68 -0.01 -18.30 21.30
C GLU A 68 0.22 -16.87 20.80
N PHE A 69 0.35 -15.92 21.74
CA PHE A 69 0.84 -14.58 21.44
C PHE A 69 2.37 -14.54 21.52
N ARG A 70 3.02 -14.00 20.49
CA ARG A 70 4.48 -13.82 20.45
C ARG A 70 4.84 -12.35 20.25
N ALA A 71 5.93 -11.93 20.88
CA ALA A 71 6.52 -10.62 20.59
C ALA A 71 7.03 -10.58 19.14
N ALA A 72 6.71 -9.51 18.41
CA ALA A 72 7.16 -9.27 17.06
C ALA A 72 7.50 -7.78 16.88
N ASP A 73 8.42 -7.47 15.97
CA ASP A 73 8.80 -6.09 15.64
C ASP A 73 7.76 -5.44 14.72
N LEU A 74 6.67 -4.97 15.35
CA LEU A 74 5.55 -4.31 14.72
C LEU A 74 5.72 -2.78 14.80
N VAL A 75 5.35 -2.11 13.72
CA VAL A 75 5.35 -0.65 13.62
C VAL A 75 3.99 -0.15 13.17
N LYS A 76 3.57 1.00 13.70
CA LYS A 76 2.39 1.72 13.23
C LYS A 76 2.78 2.51 11.97
N LEU A 77 2.13 2.19 10.86
CA LEU A 77 2.26 2.88 9.59
C LEU A 77 1.09 3.84 9.45
N ASP A 78 1.37 5.13 9.49
CA ASP A 78 0.39 6.20 9.36
C ASP A 78 0.47 6.78 7.93
N ILE A 79 -0.69 6.99 7.30
CA ILE A 79 -0.80 7.69 6.03
C ILE A 79 -1.15 9.14 6.28
N MET A 80 -0.43 10.06 5.63
CA MET A 80 -0.63 11.49 5.71
C MET A 80 -0.90 12.08 4.33
N VAL A 81 -1.83 13.01 4.26
CA VAL A 81 -2.14 13.80 3.07
C VAL A 81 -1.94 15.26 3.40
N ASN A 82 -1.03 15.93 2.69
CA ASN A 82 -0.62 17.32 2.96
C ASN A 82 -0.20 17.63 4.41
N GLY A 83 0.29 16.62 5.14
CA GLY A 83 0.71 16.75 6.53
C GLY A 83 -0.39 16.44 7.56
N GLU A 84 -1.62 16.23 7.11
CA GLU A 84 -2.71 15.75 7.97
C GLU A 84 -2.74 14.22 7.97
N ARG A 85 -2.83 13.63 9.16
CA ARG A 85 -2.93 12.17 9.32
C ARG A 85 -4.33 11.70 9.00
N VAL A 86 -4.42 10.63 8.22
CA VAL A 86 -5.67 9.96 7.87
C VAL A 86 -5.75 8.70 8.72
N ASP A 87 -6.37 8.82 9.91
CA ASP A 87 -6.40 7.73 10.90
C ASP A 87 -7.05 6.45 10.35
N ALA A 88 -8.06 6.58 9.48
CA ALA A 88 -8.75 5.46 8.86
C ALA A 88 -7.86 4.56 7.98
N LEU A 89 -6.70 5.05 7.53
CA LEU A 89 -5.74 4.29 6.72
C LEU A 89 -4.51 3.84 7.50
N SER A 90 -4.47 4.09 8.81
CA SER A 90 -3.35 3.69 9.65
C SER A 90 -3.40 2.18 9.91
N MET A 91 -2.25 1.50 9.76
CA MET A 91 -2.16 0.05 9.88
C MET A 91 -0.94 -0.38 10.69
N ILE A 92 -1.06 -1.51 11.37
CA ILE A 92 0.06 -2.13 12.09
C ILE A 92 0.68 -3.17 11.17
N VAL A 93 1.96 -3.00 10.86
CA VAL A 93 2.71 -3.87 9.94
C VAL A 93 4.04 -4.27 10.56
N HIS A 94 4.61 -5.38 10.10
CA HIS A 94 5.95 -5.77 10.51
C HIS A 94 7.00 -4.80 9.93
N ARG A 95 8.04 -4.46 10.70
CA ARG A 95 9.05 -3.46 10.31
C ARG A 95 9.68 -3.75 8.94
N SER A 96 10.00 -5.01 8.65
CA SER A 96 10.61 -5.41 7.37
C SER A 96 9.74 -5.11 6.15
N ASN A 97 8.42 -5.17 6.29
CA ASN A 97 7.48 -4.94 5.18
C ASN A 97 6.96 -3.49 5.14
N SER A 98 7.24 -2.68 6.17
CA SER A 98 6.68 -1.34 6.32
C SER A 98 6.95 -0.42 5.13
N VAL A 99 8.18 -0.43 4.59
CA VAL A 99 8.57 0.43 3.45
C VAL A 99 7.85 0.02 2.18
N HIS A 100 7.81 -1.28 1.89
CA HIS A 100 7.13 -1.80 0.70
C HIS A 100 5.63 -1.48 0.77
N ARG A 101 5.00 -1.82 1.89
CA ARG A 101 3.57 -1.56 2.10
C ARG A 101 3.22 -0.08 2.06
N GLY A 102 4.04 0.78 2.67
CA GLY A 102 3.85 2.23 2.63
C GLY A 102 3.92 2.80 1.23
N ARG A 103 4.82 2.28 0.38
CA ARG A 103 4.90 2.67 -1.04
C ARG A 103 3.68 2.22 -1.84
N GLU A 104 3.20 0.98 -1.64
CA GLU A 104 2.00 0.47 -2.32
C GLU A 104 0.77 1.33 -2.03
N VAL A 105 0.53 1.60 -0.74
CA VAL A 105 -0.62 2.39 -0.31
C VAL A 105 -0.52 3.83 -0.84
N ALA A 106 0.67 4.44 -0.77
CA ALA A 106 0.89 5.79 -1.29
C ALA A 106 0.72 5.88 -2.82
N ALA A 107 1.18 4.87 -3.57
CA ALA A 107 1.04 4.81 -5.02
C ALA A 107 -0.43 4.68 -5.44
N LYS A 108 -1.19 3.81 -4.78
CA LYS A 108 -2.63 3.65 -5.08
C LYS A 108 -3.44 4.88 -4.68
N MET A 109 -3.13 5.50 -3.53
CA MET A 109 -3.71 6.79 -3.15
C MET A 109 -3.49 7.86 -4.23
N ARG A 110 -2.31 7.89 -4.85
CA ARG A 110 -2.00 8.85 -5.92
C ARG A 110 -2.87 8.64 -7.17
N GLU A 111 -3.23 7.40 -7.48
CA GLU A 111 -4.10 7.09 -8.62
C GLU A 111 -5.56 7.48 -8.36
N LEU A 112 -6.01 7.32 -7.11
CA LEU A 112 -7.40 7.55 -6.72
C LEU A 112 -7.70 9.01 -6.40
N ILE A 113 -6.73 9.77 -5.88
CA ILE A 113 -6.92 11.17 -5.53
C ILE A 113 -6.98 12.03 -6.80
N PRO A 114 -8.07 12.80 -7.02
CA PRO A 114 -8.18 13.66 -8.17
C PRO A 114 -7.13 14.78 -8.12
N ARG A 115 -6.64 15.17 -9.30
CA ARG A 115 -5.65 16.24 -9.42
C ARG A 115 -6.24 17.58 -9.01
N GLN A 116 -5.60 18.26 -8.08
CA GLN A 116 -5.99 19.59 -7.61
C GLN A 116 -5.21 20.70 -8.32
N MET A 117 -5.57 21.96 -8.07
CA MET A 117 -4.83 23.12 -8.61
C MET A 117 -3.45 23.33 -7.96
N PHE A 118 -3.16 22.62 -6.87
CA PHE A 118 -1.87 22.58 -6.17
C PHE A 118 -1.36 21.13 -6.08
N ASP A 119 -0.07 20.98 -5.74
CA ASP A 119 0.54 19.66 -5.59
C ASP A 119 0.08 19.05 -4.26
N VAL A 120 -0.53 17.87 -4.31
CA VAL A 120 -0.97 17.12 -3.13
C VAL A 120 0.12 16.11 -2.77
N ALA A 121 0.67 16.21 -1.56
CA ALA A 121 1.67 15.28 -1.06
C ALA A 121 0.98 14.15 -0.29
N ILE A 122 1.24 12.91 -0.68
CA ILE A 122 0.81 11.71 0.03
C ILE A 122 2.05 11.10 0.65
N GLN A 123 2.03 10.82 1.94
CA GLN A 123 3.18 10.33 2.68
C GLN A 123 2.77 9.13 3.52
N ALA A 124 3.62 8.11 3.54
CA ALA A 124 3.56 7.06 4.56
C ALA A 124 4.64 7.33 5.59
N SER A 125 4.29 7.24 6.86
CA SER A 125 5.17 7.56 7.98
C SER A 125 5.10 6.51 9.08
N ILE A 126 6.21 6.37 9.80
CA ILE A 126 6.30 5.63 11.05
C ILE A 126 6.65 6.66 12.12
N GLY A 127 5.66 7.05 12.92
CA GLY A 127 5.82 8.15 13.87
C GLY A 127 6.16 9.46 13.16
N ALA A 128 7.38 9.96 13.34
CA ALA A 128 7.88 11.20 12.72
C ALA A 128 8.64 10.94 11.40
N ASN A 129 9.07 9.70 11.14
CA ASN A 129 9.89 9.38 9.98
C ASN A 129 9.01 9.10 8.76
N ILE A 130 9.28 9.74 7.63
CA ILE A 130 8.55 9.53 6.37
C ILE A 130 9.28 8.44 5.57
N ILE A 131 8.64 7.29 5.40
CA ILE A 131 9.21 6.11 4.72
C ILE A 131 8.92 6.10 3.21
N ALA A 132 7.81 6.71 2.79
CA ALA A 132 7.43 6.82 1.39
C ALA A 132 6.72 8.14 1.13
N ARG A 133 6.92 8.70 -0.06
CA ARG A 133 6.26 9.93 -0.49
C ARG A 133 5.89 9.84 -1.95
N GLU A 134 4.60 10.04 -2.23
CA GLU A 134 4.07 10.24 -3.58
C GLU A 134 3.51 11.67 -3.71
N THR A 135 3.37 12.15 -4.93
CA THR A 135 2.84 13.50 -5.17
C THR A 135 1.91 13.50 -6.37
N VAL A 136 0.64 13.83 -6.13
CA VAL A 136 -0.32 14.10 -7.20
C VAL A 136 -0.01 15.48 -7.76
N LYS A 137 0.42 15.51 -9.03
CA LYS A 137 0.84 16.76 -9.68
C LYS A 137 -0.35 17.69 -9.89
N ALA A 138 -0.13 18.96 -9.57
CA ALA A 138 -1.11 20.00 -9.78
C ALA A 138 -1.56 20.11 -11.24
N MET A 139 -2.83 20.41 -11.46
CA MET A 139 -3.33 20.88 -12.73
C MET A 139 -2.74 22.27 -13.03
N ARG A 140 -2.39 22.52 -14.30
CA ARG A 140 -1.80 23.80 -14.73
C ARG A 140 -2.56 24.31 -15.95
N LYS A 141 -3.15 25.50 -15.80
CA LYS A 141 -3.61 26.28 -16.95
C LYS A 141 -2.40 26.86 -17.67
N ASN A 142 -2.37 26.76 -19.00
CA ASN A 142 -1.36 27.41 -19.81
C ASN A 142 -1.62 28.93 -19.85
N VAL A 143 -1.01 29.66 -18.91
CA VAL A 143 -1.18 31.12 -18.79
C VAL A 143 -0.49 31.90 -19.90
N ILE A 144 0.44 31.27 -20.62
CA ILE A 144 1.27 31.91 -21.67
C ILE A 144 0.63 31.77 -23.06
N ALA A 145 -0.47 31.01 -23.21
CA ALA A 145 -1.06 30.69 -24.51
C ALA A 145 -1.37 31.92 -25.40
N LYS A 146 -1.69 33.08 -24.81
CA LYS A 146 -1.97 34.34 -25.54
C LYS A 146 -0.75 35.28 -25.68
N CYS A 147 0.43 34.86 -25.24
CA CYS A 147 1.66 35.66 -25.30
C CYS A 147 2.45 35.32 -26.56
N TYR A 148 2.08 35.92 -27.69
CA TYR A 148 2.71 35.69 -28.99
C TYR A 148 4.02 36.46 -29.21
N GLY A 149 4.37 37.38 -28.30
CA GLY A 149 5.58 38.21 -28.40
C GLY A 149 6.81 37.69 -27.63
N GLY A 150 7.95 38.31 -27.91
CA GLY A 150 9.23 38.06 -27.23
C GLY A 150 9.36 38.70 -25.84
N ASP A 151 8.34 39.42 -25.36
CA ASP A 151 8.39 40.08 -24.05
C ASP A 151 8.39 39.04 -22.89
N VAL A 152 9.59 38.81 -22.36
CA VAL A 152 9.85 37.92 -21.22
C VAL A 152 9.22 38.46 -19.94
N SER A 153 9.10 39.78 -19.78
CA SER A 153 8.53 40.42 -18.58
C SER A 153 7.06 40.05 -18.41
N ARG A 154 6.27 40.11 -19.49
CA ARG A 154 4.85 39.72 -19.47
C ARG A 154 4.66 38.24 -19.13
N LYS A 155 5.50 37.34 -19.67
CA LYS A 155 5.48 35.91 -19.35
C LYS A 155 5.79 35.65 -17.88
N ARG A 156 6.82 36.30 -17.33
CA ARG A 156 7.19 36.19 -15.90
C ARG A 156 6.06 36.64 -14.98
N LYS A 157 5.47 37.82 -15.23
CA LYS A 157 4.34 38.34 -14.43
C LYS A 157 3.17 37.35 -14.33
N LEU A 158 2.83 36.66 -15.42
CA LEU A 158 1.74 35.68 -15.43
C LEU A 158 2.10 34.39 -14.68
N LEU A 159 3.35 33.92 -14.83
CA LEU A 159 3.86 32.75 -14.10
C LEU A 159 3.92 33.02 -12.60
N ASP A 160 4.36 34.20 -12.18
CA ASP A 160 4.49 34.53 -10.76
C ASP A 160 3.12 34.66 -10.09
N LYS A 161 2.14 35.29 -10.75
CA LYS A 161 0.73 35.27 -10.32
C LYS A 161 0.19 33.84 -10.15
N GLN A 162 0.52 32.94 -11.09
CA GLN A 162 0.11 31.54 -11.00
C GLN A 162 0.77 30.82 -9.82
N LYS A 163 2.07 31.06 -9.57
CA LYS A 163 2.80 30.46 -8.44
C LYS A 163 2.22 30.91 -7.11
N GLU A 164 1.98 32.21 -6.94
CA GLU A 164 1.40 32.77 -5.71
C GLU A 164 -0.01 32.23 -5.46
N GLY A 165 -0.85 32.19 -6.49
CA GLY A 165 -2.18 31.60 -6.39
C GLY A 165 -2.13 30.14 -5.94
N LYS A 166 -1.22 29.33 -6.51
CA LYS A 166 -1.02 27.93 -6.09
C LYS A 166 -0.49 27.80 -4.67
N LYS A 167 0.42 28.68 -4.23
CA LYS A 167 0.95 28.69 -2.86
C LYS A 167 -0.16 28.99 -1.85
N ARG A 168 -1.02 29.96 -2.15
CA ARG A 168 -2.18 30.30 -1.32
C ARG A 168 -3.19 29.14 -1.26
N MET A 169 -3.51 28.55 -2.42
CA MET A 169 -4.41 27.38 -2.47
C MET A 169 -3.86 26.19 -1.68
N LYS A 170 -2.54 25.97 -1.66
CA LYS A 170 -1.93 24.88 -0.90
C LYS A 170 -2.03 25.08 0.63
N GLN A 171 -1.98 26.32 1.11
CA GLN A 171 -2.05 26.61 2.55
C GLN A 171 -3.46 26.44 3.13
N VAL A 172 -4.49 26.69 2.33
CA VAL A 172 -5.90 26.68 2.76
C VAL A 172 -6.64 25.45 2.22
N GLY A 173 -6.02 24.70 1.32
CA GLY A 173 -6.65 23.61 0.58
C GLY A 173 -6.65 22.30 1.36
N ASN A 174 -7.81 21.95 1.91
CA ASN A 174 -8.08 20.60 2.38
C ASN A 174 -8.37 19.70 1.19
N VAL A 175 -7.84 18.48 1.23
CA VAL A 175 -8.07 17.46 0.20
C VAL A 175 -9.07 16.47 0.76
N GLU A 176 -10.30 16.52 0.27
CA GLU A 176 -11.29 15.51 0.60
C GLU A 176 -10.95 14.21 -0.13
N ILE A 177 -10.90 13.11 0.62
CA ILE A 177 -10.59 11.79 0.09
C ILE A 177 -11.93 11.11 -0.22
N PRO A 178 -12.20 10.73 -1.49
CA PRO A 178 -13.44 10.04 -1.83
C PRO A 178 -13.60 8.72 -1.07
N GLN A 179 -14.82 8.36 -0.69
CA GLN A 179 -15.09 7.09 0.00
C GLN A 179 -14.69 5.86 -0.84
N GLU A 180 -14.85 5.96 -2.16
CA GLU A 180 -14.41 4.93 -3.11
C GLU A 180 -12.91 4.67 -3.05
N ALA A 181 -12.12 5.72 -2.81
CA ALA A 181 -10.67 5.60 -2.69
C ALA A 181 -10.29 4.78 -1.45
N PHE A 182 -11.00 4.95 -0.33
CA PHE A 182 -10.78 4.14 0.88
C PHE A 182 -11.07 2.65 0.63
N LEU A 183 -12.20 2.33 0.00
CA LEU A 183 -12.57 0.95 -0.31
C LEU A 183 -11.57 0.30 -1.28
N ALA A 184 -11.11 1.06 -2.27
CA ALA A 184 -10.10 0.58 -3.21
C ALA A 184 -8.75 0.30 -2.53
N ILE A 185 -8.39 1.05 -1.48
CA ILE A 185 -7.15 0.85 -0.70
C ILE A 185 -7.24 -0.38 0.22
N LEU A 186 -8.43 -0.72 0.71
CA LEU A 186 -8.65 -1.96 1.46
C LEU A 186 -8.58 -3.20 0.55
N ARG A 187 -9.00 -3.08 -0.72
CA ARG A 187 -8.95 -4.16 -1.73
C ARG A 187 -7.60 -4.33 -2.43
N VAL A 188 -6.55 -3.69 -1.90
CA VAL A 188 -5.27 -3.55 -2.59
C VAL A 188 -4.53 -4.86 -2.79
N GLU A 189 -4.98 -5.93 -2.14
CA GLU A 189 -4.29 -7.20 -2.08
C GLU A 189 -4.72 -8.19 -3.18
N ASP A 190 -5.72 -7.85 -4.00
CA ASP A 190 -6.29 -8.74 -5.05
C ASP A 190 -5.48 -8.81 -6.37
N LYS A 191 -4.22 -8.35 -6.40
CA LYS A 191 -3.36 -8.45 -7.60
C LYS A 191 -1.98 -8.99 -7.30
#